data_AF-A0A1H7C4N7-F1
#
_entry.id   AF-A0A1H7C4N7-F1
#
_cell.length_a   1.000
_cell.length_b   1.000
_cell.length_c   1.000
_cell.angle_alpha   90.00
_cell.angle_beta   90.00
_cell.angle_gamma   90.00
#
_symmetry.space_group_name_H-M   'P 1'
#
loop_
_entity.id
_entity.type
_entity.pdbx_description
1 polymer ?
#
loop_
_entity_poly.entity_id
_entity_poly.type
_entity_poly.pdbx_seq_one_letter_code
_entity_poly.pdbx_strand_id
1 'polypeptide(L)'
;MTLWIVLSIIAVVLSPLVWLRPSRSQSGRMAMRMEARRMGLAMQLIPQEWPHWLPTEPPSPCAQYHRPRTARDPDVWVYWQMAPGAWVNQWREPCADARLQAQFETLPADVYKVEAGRQLIALYWAEKGETQVLERIAGVLKALA
;
A
#
# COMPACT_ATOMS: atom_id res chain seq x y z
N MET A 1 -51.66 -0.65 -26.45
CA MET A 1 -50.41 -1.26 -26.95
C MET A 1 -49.20 -0.35 -26.81
N THR A 2 -49.35 0.98 -26.93
CA THR A 2 -48.26 1.96 -26.75
C THR A 2 -47.72 2.06 -25.32
N LEU A 3 -48.57 1.94 -24.30
CA LEU A 3 -48.17 2.09 -22.89
C LEU A 3 -47.16 1.02 -22.44
N TRP A 4 -47.35 -0.23 -22.89
CA TRP A 4 -46.42 -1.33 -22.62
C TRP A 4 -45.07 -1.17 -23.34
N ILE A 5 -45.07 -0.58 -24.53
CA ILE A 5 -43.87 -0.29 -25.32
C ILE A 5 -43.06 0.85 -24.67
N VAL A 6 -43.73 1.88 -24.16
CA VAL A 6 -43.07 2.98 -23.45
C VAL A 6 -42.45 2.48 -22.14
N LEU A 7 -43.16 1.62 -21.40
CA LEU A 7 -42.65 1.04 -20.14
C LEU A 7 -41.42 0.15 -20.38
N SER A 8 -41.42 -0.65 -21.45
CA SER A 8 -40.28 -1.53 -21.79
C SER A 8 -39.06 -0.74 -22.28
N ILE A 9 -39.26 0.34 -23.05
CA ILE A 9 -38.17 1.24 -23.44
C ILE A 9 -37.54 1.89 -22.20
N ILE A 10 -38.34 2.39 -21.25
CA ILE A 10 -37.83 3.00 -20.02
C ILE A 10 -37.03 1.98 -19.19
N ALA A 11 -37.51 0.74 -19.07
CA ALA A 11 -36.80 -0.32 -18.34
C ALA A 11 -35.46 -0.70 -18.99
N VAL A 12 -35.38 -0.77 -20.32
CA VAL A 12 -34.14 -1.07 -21.05
C VAL A 12 -33.12 0.07 -20.94
N VAL A 13 -33.58 1.32 -20.95
CA VAL A 13 -32.71 2.51 -20.81
C VAL A 13 -32.21 2.70 -19.37
N LEU A 14 -32.99 2.32 -18.36
CA LEU A 14 -32.60 2.40 -16.95
C LEU A 14 -31.78 1.20 -16.45
N SER A 15 -31.87 0.04 -17.12
CA SER A 15 -31.10 -1.18 -16.82
C SER A 15 -29.57 -0.96 -16.72
N PRO A 16 -28.90 -0.25 -17.65
CA PRO A 16 -27.45 -0.02 -17.56
C PRO A 16 -27.02 0.88 -16.40
N LEU A 17 -27.92 1.66 -15.78
CA LEU A 17 -27.58 2.54 -14.64
C LEU A 17 -27.46 1.78 -13.31
N VAL A 18 -28.09 0.62 -13.17
CA VAL A 18 -28.04 -0.19 -11.93
C VAL A 18 -26.66 -0.84 -11.73
N TRP A 19 -25.90 -1.02 -12.81
CA TRP A 19 -24.53 -1.57 -12.78
C TRP A 19 -23.45 -0.53 -12.46
N LEU A 20 -23.80 0.76 -12.42
CA LEU A 20 -22.93 1.87 -12.02
C LEU A 20 -22.93 2.10 -10.51
N ARG A 21 -23.23 1.07 -9.71
CA ARG A 21 -22.99 1.12 -8.26
C ARG A 21 -21.53 0.71 -8.04
N PRO A 22 -20.58 1.65 -7.88
CA PRO A 22 -19.20 1.29 -7.61
C PRO A 22 -19.18 0.42 -6.36
N SER A 23 -18.49 -0.71 -6.46
CA SER A 23 -18.36 -1.66 -5.37
C SER A 23 -17.99 -0.92 -4.07
N ARG A 24 -18.66 -1.23 -2.95
CA ARG A 24 -18.31 -0.67 -1.64
C ARG A 24 -16.82 -0.86 -1.30
N SER A 25 -16.18 -1.91 -1.84
CA SER A 25 -14.73 -2.12 -1.73
C SER A 25 -13.89 -1.13 -2.54
N GLN A 26 -14.39 -0.58 -3.65
CA GLN A 26 -13.72 0.48 -4.42
C GLN A 26 -13.80 1.84 -3.72
N SER A 27 -14.92 2.14 -3.05
CA SER A 27 -15.08 3.39 -2.29
C SER A 27 -14.14 3.45 -1.08
N GLY A 28 -13.97 2.34 -0.36
CA GLY A 28 -13.02 2.25 0.77
C GLY A 28 -11.56 2.45 0.33
N ARG A 29 -11.15 1.84 -0.78
CA ARG A 29 -9.80 2.03 -1.35
C ARG A 29 -9.58 3.45 -1.87
N MET A 30 -10.62 4.10 -2.40
CA MET A 30 -10.54 5.50 -2.82
C MET A 30 -10.36 6.44 -1.62
N ALA A 31 -11.08 6.20 -0.52
CA ALA A 31 -10.93 6.95 0.72
C ALA A 31 -9.50 6.81 1.29
N MET A 32 -8.96 5.59 1.32
CA MET A 32 -7.60 5.32 1.79
C MET A 32 -6.52 6.02 0.96
N ARG A 33 -6.69 6.04 -0.38
CA ARG A 33 -5.78 6.76 -1.29
C ARG A 33 -5.84 8.27 -1.12
N MET A 34 -7.04 8.82 -0.87
CA MET A 34 -7.22 10.25 -0.59
C MET A 34 -6.56 10.63 0.73
N GLU A 35 -6.67 9.79 1.76
CA GLU A 35 -6.05 10.02 3.06
C GLU A 35 -4.52 9.91 2.99
N ALA A 36 -3.99 8.91 2.28
CA ALA A 36 -2.56 8.80 1.99
C ALA A 36 -2.00 10.08 1.34
N ARG A 37 -2.71 10.63 0.34
CA ARG A 37 -2.31 11.88 -0.31
C ARG A 37 -2.32 13.07 0.65
N ARG A 38 -3.30 13.17 1.56
CA ARG A 38 -3.33 14.22 2.60
C ARG A 38 -2.11 14.17 3.51
N MET A 39 -1.60 12.97 3.77
CA MET A 39 -0.37 12.75 4.55
C MET A 39 0.94 12.94 3.75
N GLY A 40 0.83 13.30 2.46
CA GLY A 40 1.97 13.45 1.56
C GLY A 40 2.55 12.11 1.08
N LEU A 41 1.77 11.03 1.18
CA LEU A 41 2.11 9.73 0.61
C LEU A 41 1.45 9.58 -0.76
N ALA A 42 2.21 9.04 -1.71
CA ALA A 42 1.65 8.54 -2.96
C ALA A 42 1.53 7.01 -2.88
N MET A 43 0.44 6.49 -3.44
CA MET A 43 0.09 5.08 -3.41
C MET A 43 -0.06 4.53 -4.83
N GLN A 44 0.60 3.42 -5.11
CA GLN A 44 0.53 2.72 -6.38
C GLN A 44 0.41 1.20 -6.15
N LEU A 45 -0.35 0.51 -7.01
CA LEU A 45 -0.35 -0.95 -7.06
C LEU A 45 0.67 -1.37 -8.11
N ILE A 46 1.74 -2.04 -7.69
CA ILE A 46 2.84 -2.43 -8.57
C ILE A 46 2.99 -3.95 -8.54
N PRO A 47 3.10 -4.61 -9.70
CA PRO A 47 3.55 -6.00 -9.75
C PRO A 47 5.00 -6.04 -9.26
N GLN A 48 5.21 -6.71 -8.13
CA GLN A 48 6.52 -6.78 -7.49
C GLN A 48 7.02 -8.21 -7.57
N GLU A 49 8.27 -8.37 -8.01
CA GLU A 49 9.00 -9.63 -7.86
C GLU A 49 9.53 -9.72 -6.43
N TRP A 50 9.24 -10.83 -5.77
CA TRP A 50 9.63 -11.11 -4.40
C TRP A 50 10.81 -12.07 -4.37
N PRO A 51 11.72 -11.93 -3.39
CA PRO A 51 12.80 -12.90 -3.23
C PRO A 51 12.24 -14.29 -2.94
N HIS A 52 12.77 -15.31 -3.60
CA HIS A 52 12.35 -16.71 -3.44
C HIS A 52 12.52 -17.27 -2.02
N TRP A 53 13.33 -16.61 -1.19
CA TRP A 53 13.61 -17.01 0.19
C TRP A 53 12.62 -16.41 1.19
N LEU A 54 11.71 -15.54 0.75
CA LEU A 54 10.70 -14.97 1.63
C LEU A 54 9.66 -16.06 1.95
N PRO A 55 9.39 -16.36 3.24
CA PRO A 55 8.58 -17.52 3.62
C PRO A 55 7.11 -17.38 3.25
N THR A 56 6.61 -16.15 3.12
CA THR A 56 5.25 -15.87 2.64
C THR A 56 5.36 -14.96 1.44
N GLU A 57 4.93 -15.46 0.28
CA GLU A 57 4.82 -14.64 -0.93
C GLU A 57 3.69 -13.62 -0.77
N PRO A 58 4.00 -12.31 -0.80
CA PRO A 58 2.99 -11.27 -0.76
C PRO A 58 2.12 -11.28 -2.03
N PRO A 59 0.89 -10.74 -1.95
CA PRO A 59 0.05 -10.61 -3.14
C PRO A 59 0.74 -9.74 -4.20
N SER A 60 0.65 -10.18 -5.47
CA SER A 60 1.05 -9.39 -6.64
C SER A 60 -0.19 -9.12 -7.50
N PRO A 61 -0.57 -7.86 -7.75
CA PRO A 61 0.13 -6.62 -7.38
C PRO A 61 -0.03 -6.25 -5.89
N CYS A 62 1.01 -5.64 -5.32
CA CYS A 62 1.06 -5.18 -3.93
C CYS A 62 0.89 -3.66 -3.85
N ALA A 63 0.32 -3.16 -2.75
CA ALA A 63 0.21 -1.73 -2.52
C ALA A 63 1.55 -1.17 -2.04
N GLN A 64 2.11 -0.27 -2.84
CA GLN A 64 3.31 0.49 -2.51
C GLN A 64 2.89 1.89 -2.07
N TYR A 65 3.32 2.27 -0.87
CA TYR A 65 3.20 3.62 -0.32
C TYR A 65 4.57 4.25 -0.29
N HIS A 66 4.72 5.42 -0.91
CA HIS A 66 6.02 6.09 -1.00
C HIS A 66 5.97 7.57 -0.62
N ARG A 67 7.10 8.07 -0.13
CA ARG A 67 7.32 9.46 0.27
C ARG A 67 8.63 9.99 -0.31
N PRO A 68 8.68 11.25 -0.78
CA PRO A 68 9.92 11.91 -1.14
C PRO A 68 10.88 12.06 0.04
N ARG A 69 12.16 11.88 -0.22
CA ARG A 69 13.26 12.09 0.74
C ARG A 69 13.87 13.46 0.57
N THR A 70 14.31 14.07 1.67
CA THR A 70 14.84 15.45 1.66
C THR A 70 16.36 15.50 1.87
N ALA A 71 16.97 14.39 2.31
CA ALA A 71 18.41 14.33 2.54
C ALA A 71 19.22 14.52 1.25
N ARG A 72 20.35 15.24 1.35
CA ARG A 72 21.23 15.59 0.22
C ARG A 72 22.06 14.40 -0.28
N ASP A 73 22.50 13.54 0.63
CA ASP A 73 23.15 12.26 0.31
C ASP A 73 22.46 11.14 1.12
N PRO A 74 21.32 10.63 0.63
CA PRO A 74 20.52 9.65 1.34
C PRO A 74 21.10 8.24 1.19
N ASP A 75 21.25 7.53 2.30
CA ASP A 75 21.60 6.10 2.30
C ASP A 75 20.56 5.28 1.53
N VAL A 76 21.02 4.33 0.72
CA VAL A 76 20.17 3.43 -0.06
C VAL A 76 20.19 2.05 0.57
N TRP A 77 19.01 1.51 0.89
CA TRP A 77 18.88 0.22 1.53
C TRP A 77 17.52 -0.42 1.21
N VAL A 78 17.43 -1.72 1.42
CA VAL A 78 16.20 -2.49 1.28
C VAL A 78 16.14 -3.58 2.34
N TYR A 79 15.00 -3.66 3.02
CA TYR A 79 14.72 -4.66 4.04
C TYR A 79 13.40 -5.36 3.76
N TRP A 80 13.38 -6.66 4.02
CA TRP A 80 12.19 -7.51 3.95
C TRP A 80 11.85 -8.04 5.33
N GLN A 81 10.56 -8.14 5.60
CA GLN A 81 10.06 -8.74 6.83
C GLN A 81 9.94 -10.25 6.63
N MET A 82 10.87 -11.03 7.19
CA MET A 82 10.80 -12.50 7.12
C MET A 82 9.77 -13.07 8.09
N ALA A 83 9.66 -12.47 9.27
CA ALA A 83 8.66 -12.76 10.27
C ALA A 83 8.26 -11.44 10.94
N PRO A 84 7.11 -11.36 11.64
CA PRO A 84 6.69 -10.13 12.31
C PRO A 84 7.80 -9.57 13.20
N GLY A 85 8.28 -8.35 12.88
CA GLY A 85 9.40 -7.71 13.58
C GLY A 85 10.82 -8.20 13.20
N ALA A 86 10.95 -9.28 12.43
CA ALA A 86 12.23 -9.79 11.96
C ALA A 86 12.54 -9.27 10.55
N TRP A 87 13.38 -8.24 10.48
CA TRP A 87 13.74 -7.53 9.25
C TRP A 87 15.15 -7.88 8.79
N VAL A 88 15.28 -8.25 7.51
CA VAL A 88 16.56 -8.65 6.93
C VAL A 88 16.85 -7.94 5.61
N ASN A 89 18.13 -7.72 5.32
CA ASN A 89 18.58 -7.15 4.06
C ASN A 89 18.59 -8.20 2.92
N GLN A 90 19.11 -7.82 1.75
CA GLN A 90 19.20 -8.70 0.57
C GLN A 90 20.10 -9.93 0.77
N TRP A 91 20.99 -9.88 1.77
CA TRP A 91 21.88 -10.96 2.17
C TRP A 91 21.31 -11.80 3.33
N ARG A 92 20.08 -11.52 3.76
CA ARG A 92 19.38 -12.11 4.91
C ARG A 92 20.04 -11.80 6.26
N GLU A 93 20.79 -10.71 6.32
CA GLU A 93 21.37 -10.22 7.57
C GLU A 93 20.34 -9.35 8.30
N PRO A 94 20.21 -9.48 9.63
CA PRO A 94 19.33 -8.63 10.43
C PRO A 94 19.63 -7.13 10.26
N CYS A 95 18.60 -6.30 10.39
CA CYS A 95 18.78 -4.85 10.42
C CYS A 95 19.70 -4.44 11.58
N ALA A 96 20.89 -3.94 11.28
CA ALA A 96 21.88 -3.51 12.27
C ALA A 96 21.71 -2.05 12.73
N ASP A 97 21.02 -1.22 11.95
CA ASP A 97 20.76 0.18 12.32
C ASP A 97 19.62 0.25 13.35
N ALA A 98 19.97 0.57 14.59
CA ALA A 98 19.02 0.70 15.71
C ALA A 98 17.89 1.70 15.44
N ARG A 99 18.16 2.76 14.66
CA ARG A 99 17.14 3.75 14.27
C ARG A 99 16.12 3.14 13.33
N LEU A 100 16.56 2.35 12.35
CA LEU A 100 15.65 1.64 11.45
C LEU A 100 14.87 0.57 12.20
N GLN A 101 15.56 -0.21 13.04
CA GLN A 101 14.95 -1.26 13.84
C GLN A 101 13.82 -0.73 14.73
N ALA A 102 14.05 0.38 15.44
CA ALA A 102 13.02 1.01 16.28
C ALA A 102 11.76 1.41 15.49
N GLN A 103 11.92 1.86 14.24
CA GLN A 103 10.78 2.17 13.37
C GLN A 103 10.09 0.90 12.86
N PHE A 104 10.88 -0.09 12.46
CA PHE A 104 10.42 -1.36 11.91
C PHE A 104 9.64 -2.23 12.92
N GLU A 105 9.93 -2.11 14.21
CA GLU A 105 9.17 -2.76 15.29
C GLU A 105 7.74 -2.21 15.42
N THR A 106 7.48 -0.98 14.97
CA THR A 106 6.14 -0.37 15.00
C THR A 106 5.27 -0.81 13.81
N LEU A 107 5.89 -1.39 12.78
CA LEU A 107 5.19 -1.83 11.57
C LEU A 107 4.46 -3.16 11.82
N PRO A 108 3.25 -3.32 11.25
CA PRO A 108 2.50 -4.56 11.40
C PRO A 108 3.13 -5.70 10.58
N ALA A 109 2.69 -6.92 10.88
CA ALA A 109 3.13 -8.17 10.26
C ALA A 109 2.82 -8.31 8.76
N ASP A 110 1.96 -7.47 8.22
CA ASP A 110 1.51 -7.50 6.83
C ASP A 110 2.22 -6.45 5.96
N VAL A 111 3.24 -5.79 6.50
CA VAL A 111 4.23 -5.03 5.72
C VAL A 111 5.37 -5.95 5.34
N TYR A 112 5.57 -6.14 4.03
CA TYR A 112 6.48 -7.14 3.52
C TYR A 112 7.88 -6.59 3.20
N LYS A 113 7.96 -5.34 2.76
CA LYS A 113 9.21 -4.73 2.30
C LYS A 113 9.21 -3.24 2.58
N VAL A 114 10.37 -2.72 2.97
CA VAL A 114 10.68 -1.29 3.01
C VAL A 114 11.96 -1.06 2.23
N GLU A 115 11.94 -0.12 1.31
CA GLU A 115 13.10 0.27 0.53
C GLU A 115 13.28 1.77 0.60
N ALA A 116 14.51 2.21 0.84
CA ALA A 116 14.89 3.60 0.74
C ALA A 116 15.79 3.76 -0.47
N GLY A 117 15.25 4.39 -1.51
CA GLY A 117 16.02 4.83 -2.66
C GLY A 117 16.61 6.23 -2.43
N ARG A 118 17.18 6.80 -3.50
CA ARG A 118 17.80 8.13 -3.46
C ARG A 118 16.80 9.28 -3.35
N GLN A 119 15.64 9.14 -3.98
CA GLN A 119 14.62 10.21 -4.03
C GLN A 119 13.39 9.89 -3.19
N LEU A 120 13.14 8.60 -2.96
CA LEU A 120 11.90 8.10 -2.39
C LEU A 120 12.23 7.03 -1.36
N ILE A 121 11.44 6.98 -0.29
CA ILE A 121 11.32 5.81 0.56
C ILE A 121 9.95 5.18 0.33
N ALA A 122 9.91 3.88 0.12
CA ALA A 122 8.72 3.12 -0.22
C ALA A 122 8.54 1.94 0.74
N LEU A 123 7.28 1.63 1.01
CA LEU A 123 6.84 0.53 1.87
C LEU A 123 5.73 -0.24 1.18
N TYR A 124 5.80 -1.56 1.27
CA TYR A 124 4.91 -2.50 0.60
C TYR A 124 4.04 -3.22 1.62
N TRP A 125 2.74 -3.04 1.49
CA TRP A 125 1.77 -3.43 2.51
C TRP A 125 0.58 -4.16 1.90
N ALA A 126 0.05 -5.16 2.60
CA ALA A 126 -1.14 -5.91 2.18
C ALA A 126 -2.44 -5.11 2.23
N GLU A 127 -2.42 -3.89 2.80
CA GLU A 127 -3.61 -3.09 3.13
C GLU A 127 -4.58 -3.82 4.08
N LYS A 128 -4.10 -4.74 4.94
CA LYS A 128 -4.95 -5.46 5.89
C LYS A 128 -4.94 -4.74 7.24
N GLY A 129 -5.99 -3.97 7.51
CA GLY A 129 -6.17 -3.35 8.83
C GLY A 129 -7.00 -2.09 8.79
N GLU A 130 -6.98 -1.38 9.92
CA GLU A 130 -7.70 -0.12 10.10
C GLU A 130 -6.86 1.09 9.66
N THR A 131 -7.51 2.24 9.48
CA THR A 131 -6.87 3.51 9.08
C THR A 131 -5.70 3.92 9.99
N GLN A 132 -5.73 3.56 11.27
CA GLN A 132 -4.63 3.80 12.22
C GLN A 132 -3.30 3.13 11.81
N VAL A 133 -3.35 2.05 11.02
CA VAL A 133 -2.15 1.41 10.48
C VAL A 133 -1.51 2.31 9.42
N LEU A 134 -2.31 2.95 8.58
CA LEU A 134 -1.84 3.89 7.58
C LEU A 134 -1.16 5.11 8.22
N GLU A 135 -1.72 5.63 9.32
CA GLU A 135 -1.12 6.74 10.09
C GLU A 135 0.24 6.35 10.66
N ARG A 136 0.37 5.13 11.22
CA ARG A 136 1.65 4.60 11.70
C ARG A 136 2.67 4.45 10.58
N ILE A 137 2.26 3.88 9.45
CA ILE A 137 3.11 3.76 8.24
C ILE A 137 3.57 5.15 7.77
N ALA A 138 2.66 6.13 7.74
CA ALA A 138 3.00 7.50 7.37
C ALA A 138 4.01 8.13 8.34
N GLY A 139 3.86 7.87 9.65
CA GLY A 139 4.79 8.28 10.68
C GLY A 139 6.19 7.69 10.47
N VAL A 140 6.27 6.38 10.24
CA VAL A 140 7.53 5.68 9.95
C VAL A 140 8.20 6.22 8.69
N LEU A 141 7.47 6.34 7.58
CA LEU A 141 8.02 6.90 6.34
C LEU A 141 8.47 8.34 6.52
N LYS A 142 7.78 9.15 7.32
CA LYS A 142 8.18 10.53 7.64
C LYS A 142 9.44 10.58 8.50
N ALA A 143 9.61 9.66 9.45
CA ALA A 143 10.79 9.60 10.31
C ALA A 143 12.04 9.11 9.56
N LEU A 144 11.86 8.35 8.48
CA LEU A 144 12.93 7.75 7.69
C LEU A 144 13.28 8.49 6.39
N ALA A 145 12.41 9.38 5.91
CA ALA A 145 12.58 10.15 4.66
C ALA A 145 13.53 11.35 4.78
#